data_AF-A0A7C4H605-F1
#
_entry.id   AF-A0A7C4H605-F1
#
_cell.length_a   1.000
_cell.length_b   1.000
_cell.length_c   1.000
_cell.angle_alpha   90.00
_cell.angle_beta   90.00
_cell.angle_gamma   90.00
#
_symmetry.space_group_name_H-M   'P 1'
#
loop_
_entity.id
_entity.type
_entity.pdbx_description
1 polymer ?
#
loop_
_entity_poly.entity_id
_entity_poly.type
_entity_poly.pdbx_seq_one_letter_code
_entity_poly.pdbx_strand_id
1 'polypeptide(L)'
;MIALVSLTVLKAVKLTPKLVARFALLPLRKVRNPCLYCPGICLASCPTFLDSGNMMLSPLGYSRHLELGKEKCAKCWRCVQECPARHQLPETYSREKARLELRVLREGSPLLVAVEGLDESYASSLSSRLGAGLAVVKALDQRYTEGRPLEGSSARAVVKALSGREAYSVSPEAAHALGLRFLPTAFTTLGLKVKYEGVVHIPCLLRSAEPEILNALRAAGAMITGVDRDSCLKAKPRLDALYLCPRAGKLGLKSVYDFLQ
;
A
#
# COMPACT_ATOMS: atom_id res chain seq x y z
N MET A 1 -10.39 -20.45 -12.91
CA MET A 1 -10.87 -19.09 -13.22
C MET A 1 -9.68 -18.20 -13.53
N ILE A 2 -9.47 -17.87 -14.80
CA ILE A 2 -8.44 -16.91 -15.22
C ILE A 2 -8.99 -15.53 -14.89
N ALA A 3 -8.40 -14.84 -13.91
CA ALA A 3 -8.77 -13.47 -13.60
C ALA A 3 -8.46 -12.60 -14.82
N LEU A 4 -9.46 -11.94 -15.40
CA LEU A 4 -9.25 -10.90 -16.40
C LEU A 4 -8.38 -9.81 -15.78
N VAL A 5 -7.12 -9.73 -16.20
CA VAL A 5 -6.22 -8.64 -15.86
C VAL A 5 -6.75 -7.40 -16.57
N SER A 6 -7.17 -6.38 -15.80
CA SER A 6 -7.55 -5.09 -16.37
C SER A 6 -6.30 -4.41 -16.94
N LEU A 7 -6.18 -4.37 -18.26
CA LEU A 7 -5.07 -3.75 -19.00
C LEU A 7 -5.13 -2.21 -19.01
N THR A 8 -5.85 -1.59 -18.07
CA THR A 8 -6.18 -0.15 -18.09
C THR A 8 -5.00 0.80 -17.89
N VAL A 9 -3.78 0.30 -17.61
CA VAL A 9 -2.59 1.15 -17.41
C VAL A 9 -1.35 0.58 -18.11
N LEU A 10 -1.43 0.27 -19.41
CA LEU A 10 -0.23 0.20 -20.24
C LEU A 10 0.18 1.63 -20.61
N LYS A 11 0.94 2.30 -19.74
CA LYS A 11 1.70 3.49 -20.17
C LYS A 11 2.70 3.04 -21.22
N ALA A 12 2.66 3.68 -22.40
CA ALA A 12 3.63 3.45 -23.45
C ALA A 12 5.04 3.79 -22.92
N VAL A 13 5.77 2.77 -22.48
CA VAL A 13 7.19 2.91 -22.17
C VAL A 13 7.88 3.09 -23.51
N LYS A 14 8.51 4.25 -23.74
CA LYS A 14 9.31 4.50 -24.94
C LYS A 14 10.44 3.46 -24.95
N LEU A 15 10.27 2.40 -25.77
CA LEU A 15 11.26 1.36 -25.97
C LEU A 15 12.46 2.00 -26.66
N THR A 16 13.48 2.36 -25.89
CA THR A 16 14.74 2.81 -26.46
C THR A 16 15.54 1.58 -26.93
N PRO A 17 16.35 1.68 -27.98
CA PRO A 17 17.23 0.60 -28.43
C PRO A 17 18.11 0.06 -27.29
N LYS A 18 18.51 0.94 -26.36
CA LYS A 18 19.26 0.60 -25.14
C LYS A 18 18.45 -0.25 -24.16
N LEU A 19 17.14 -0.01 -24.03
CA LEU A 19 16.25 -0.83 -23.22
C LEU A 19 16.06 -2.22 -23.85
N VAL A 20 15.86 -2.27 -25.18
CA VAL A 20 15.69 -3.53 -25.94
C VAL A 20 16.95 -4.39 -25.86
N ALA A 21 18.13 -3.81 -26.11
CA ALA A 21 19.40 -4.52 -25.97
C ALA A 21 19.64 -5.02 -24.54
N ARG A 22 19.29 -4.22 -23.52
CA ARG A 22 19.38 -4.65 -22.11
C ARG A 22 18.42 -5.77 -21.76
N PHE A 23 17.22 -5.80 -22.33
CA PHE A 23 16.27 -6.91 -22.18
C PHE A 23 16.76 -8.19 -22.89
N ALA A 24 17.29 -8.06 -24.10
CA ALA A 24 17.83 -9.18 -24.88
C ALA A 24 19.07 -9.81 -24.22
N LEU A 25 19.84 -9.01 -23.46
CA LEU A 25 21.02 -9.46 -22.71
C LEU A 25 20.71 -9.91 -21.28
N LEU A 26 19.45 -9.82 -20.80
CA LEU A 26 19.09 -10.39 -19.51
C LEU A 26 19.19 -11.91 -19.63
N PRO A 27 20.06 -12.60 -18.87
CA PRO A 27 20.05 -14.05 -18.87
C PRO A 27 18.65 -14.51 -18.43
N LEU A 28 17.93 -15.20 -19.32
CA LEU A 28 16.65 -15.87 -19.04
C LEU A 28 16.77 -16.96 -17.95
N ARG A 29 17.99 -17.19 -17.47
CA ARG A 29 18.30 -18.13 -16.41
C ARG A 29 18.21 -17.43 -15.05
N LYS A 30 17.21 -17.83 -14.27
CA LYS A 30 17.04 -17.63 -12.81
C LYS A 30 16.30 -16.37 -12.33
N VAL A 31 15.14 -16.02 -12.88
CA VAL A 31 14.07 -15.49 -12.00
C VAL A 31 13.39 -16.72 -11.38
N ARG A 32 13.28 -16.80 -10.05
CA ARG A 32 12.60 -17.92 -9.40
C ARG A 32 11.16 -18.00 -9.93
N ASN A 33 10.70 -19.22 -10.27
CA ASN A 33 9.29 -19.51 -10.55
C ASN A 33 8.44 -18.87 -9.43
N PRO A 34 7.37 -18.11 -9.77
CA PRO A 34 6.49 -18.27 -10.92
C PRO A 34 6.53 -17.13 -11.98
N CYS A 35 7.69 -16.49 -12.20
CA CYS A 35 7.77 -15.42 -13.21
C CYS A 35 7.56 -15.95 -14.65
N LEU A 36 6.56 -15.40 -15.35
CA LEU A 36 6.22 -15.79 -16.73
C LEU A 36 6.95 -14.97 -17.81
N TYR A 37 7.91 -14.11 -17.43
CA TYR A 37 8.58 -13.18 -18.35
C TYR A 37 7.60 -12.38 -19.24
N CYS A 38 6.51 -11.91 -18.64
CA CYS A 38 5.60 -10.95 -19.27
C CYS A 38 6.38 -9.70 -19.78
N PRO A 39 5.81 -8.88 -20.69
CA PRO A 39 6.53 -7.78 -21.37
C PRO A 39 6.80 -6.58 -20.43
N GLY A 40 7.47 -6.81 -19.31
CA GLY A 40 7.91 -5.77 -18.38
C GLY A 40 6.80 -5.07 -17.59
N ILE A 41 5.61 -5.68 -17.44
CA ILE A 41 4.46 -5.05 -16.73
C ILE A 41 4.86 -4.58 -15.31
N CYS A 42 5.59 -5.40 -14.57
CA CYS A 42 6.08 -5.05 -13.24
C CYS A 42 7.11 -3.90 -13.26
N LEU A 43 7.86 -3.73 -14.34
CA LEU A 43 8.82 -2.64 -14.53
C LEU A 43 8.08 -1.32 -14.80
N ALA A 44 7.12 -1.35 -15.72
CA ALA A 44 6.30 -0.19 -16.09
C ALA A 44 5.44 0.35 -14.95
N SER A 45 5.22 -0.45 -13.90
CA SER A 45 4.47 -0.06 -12.70
C SER A 45 5.36 0.29 -11.50
N CYS A 46 6.68 0.11 -11.58
CA CYS A 46 7.60 0.35 -10.48
C CYS A 46 8.06 1.81 -10.45
N PRO A 47 7.69 2.60 -9.42
CA PRO A 47 8.07 4.02 -9.35
C PRO A 47 9.58 4.22 -9.27
N THR A 48 10.32 3.37 -8.54
CA THR A 48 11.78 3.46 -8.45
C THR A 48 12.47 3.25 -9.80
N PHE A 49 11.96 2.34 -10.63
CA PHE A 49 12.49 2.12 -11.97
C PHE A 49 12.14 3.26 -12.92
N LEU A 50 10.88 3.72 -12.89
CA LEU A 50 10.42 4.83 -13.74
C LEU A 50 11.19 6.12 -13.49
N ASP A 51 11.59 6.36 -12.23
CA ASP A 51 12.36 7.55 -11.86
C ASP A 51 13.85 7.40 -12.20
N SER A 52 14.46 6.25 -11.90
CA SER A 52 15.90 6.05 -12.08
C SER A 52 16.34 5.59 -13.48
N GLY A 53 15.45 4.95 -14.24
CA GLY A 53 15.79 4.23 -15.47
C GLY A 53 16.77 3.05 -15.26
N ASN A 54 17.07 2.69 -14.01
CA ASN A 54 18.08 1.69 -13.67
C ASN A 54 17.44 0.32 -13.47
N MET A 55 17.75 -0.62 -14.36
CA MET A 55 17.21 -2.00 -14.30
C MET A 55 17.57 -2.74 -13.00
N MET A 56 18.68 -2.38 -12.34
CA MET A 56 19.01 -2.92 -11.01
C MET A 56 18.03 -2.44 -9.94
N LEU A 57 17.51 -1.22 -10.07
CA LEU A 57 16.52 -0.61 -9.18
C LEU A 57 15.09 -0.87 -9.68
N SER A 58 14.82 -2.13 -10.02
CA SER A 58 13.54 -2.57 -10.59
C SER A 58 13.13 -3.94 -10.02
N PRO A 59 11.86 -4.37 -10.15
CA PRO A 59 11.42 -5.70 -9.72
C PRO A 59 12.29 -6.85 -10.27
N LEU A 60 12.76 -6.77 -11.52
CA LEU A 60 13.66 -7.80 -12.06
C LEU A 60 15.03 -7.75 -11.37
N GLY A 61 15.59 -6.56 -11.14
CA GLY A 61 16.83 -6.39 -10.38
C GLY A 61 16.72 -6.90 -8.95
N TYR A 62 15.68 -6.51 -8.23
CA TYR A 62 15.41 -6.93 -6.85
C TYR A 62 15.19 -8.44 -6.74
N SER A 63 14.57 -9.09 -7.74
CA SER A 63 14.40 -10.55 -7.75
C SER A 63 15.71 -11.33 -7.81
N ARG A 64 16.79 -10.69 -8.29
CA ARG A 64 18.14 -11.27 -8.40
C ARG A 64 19.05 -10.84 -7.26
N HIS A 65 18.81 -9.64 -6.72
CA HIS A 65 19.60 -9.02 -5.65
C HIS A 65 18.67 -8.62 -4.51
N LEU A 66 18.33 -9.59 -3.65
CA LEU A 66 17.33 -9.40 -2.58
C LEU A 66 17.72 -8.31 -1.59
N GLU A 67 19.01 -8.18 -1.24
CA GLU A 67 19.50 -7.11 -0.35
C GLU A 67 19.23 -5.72 -0.94
N LEU A 68 19.42 -5.55 -2.25
CA LEU A 68 19.05 -4.31 -2.93
C LEU A 68 17.54 -4.07 -2.88
N GLY A 69 16.73 -5.13 -2.93
CA GLY A 69 15.29 -5.07 -2.71
C GLY A 69 14.92 -4.62 -1.30
N LYS A 70 15.60 -5.14 -0.27
CA LYS A 70 15.39 -4.69 1.13
C LYS A 70 15.68 -3.20 1.27
N GLU A 71 16.76 -2.71 0.70
CA GLU A 71 17.21 -1.33 0.91
C GLU A 71 16.51 -0.32 0.01
N LYS A 72 16.37 -0.62 -1.28
CA LYS A 72 15.98 0.37 -2.30
C LYS A 72 14.55 0.22 -2.81
N CYS A 73 13.90 -0.93 -2.59
CA CYS A 73 12.50 -1.08 -2.97
C CYS A 73 11.62 -0.23 -2.05
N ALA A 74 10.76 0.60 -2.64
CA ALA A 74 9.71 1.33 -1.93
C ALA A 74 8.63 0.41 -1.31
N LYS A 75 8.61 -0.88 -1.66
CA LYS A 75 7.65 -1.88 -1.17
C LYS A 75 6.20 -1.39 -1.31
N CYS A 76 5.90 -0.78 -2.45
CA CYS A 76 4.59 -0.22 -2.78
C CYS A 76 3.60 -1.25 -3.36
N TRP A 77 4.05 -2.49 -3.58
CA TRP A 77 3.28 -3.62 -4.10
C TRP A 77 2.64 -3.45 -5.49
N ARG A 78 2.85 -2.33 -6.20
CA ARG A 78 2.36 -2.16 -7.58
C ARG A 78 2.81 -3.28 -8.51
N CYS A 79 4.07 -3.69 -8.41
CA CYS A 79 4.59 -4.79 -9.21
C CYS A 79 3.87 -6.12 -8.96
N VAL A 80 3.32 -6.33 -7.76
CA VAL A 80 2.56 -7.54 -7.40
C VAL A 80 1.14 -7.45 -7.93
N GLN A 81 0.49 -6.30 -7.77
CA GLN A 81 -0.88 -6.04 -8.25
C GLN A 81 -1.00 -6.19 -9.77
N GLU A 82 0.00 -5.71 -10.50
CA GLU A 82 0.03 -5.75 -11.96
C GLU A 82 0.59 -7.07 -12.49
N CYS A 83 1.19 -7.92 -11.64
CA CYS A 83 1.75 -9.20 -12.07
C CYS A 83 0.62 -10.20 -12.38
N PRO A 84 0.54 -10.77 -13.60
CA PRO A 84 -0.46 -11.79 -13.92
C PRO A 84 -0.36 -13.03 -13.03
N ALA A 85 0.86 -13.37 -12.58
CA ALA A 85 1.11 -14.46 -11.65
C ALA A 85 1.00 -14.06 -10.16
N ARG A 86 0.67 -12.78 -9.88
CA ARG A 86 0.60 -12.19 -8.53
C ARG A 86 1.80 -12.52 -7.64
N HIS A 87 3.00 -12.56 -8.24
CA HIS A 87 4.20 -12.92 -7.51
C HIS A 87 4.51 -11.89 -6.43
N GLN A 88 4.52 -12.32 -5.16
CA GLN A 88 4.73 -11.45 -3.99
C GLN A 88 6.20 -11.11 -3.77
N LEU A 89 6.83 -10.49 -4.78
CA LEU A 89 8.27 -10.19 -4.77
C LEU A 89 8.75 -9.49 -3.47
N PRO A 90 8.05 -8.48 -2.91
CA PRO A 90 8.49 -7.83 -1.67
C PRO A 90 8.67 -8.78 -0.48
N GLU A 91 7.89 -9.86 -0.41
CA GLU A 91 8.00 -10.87 0.67
C GLU A 91 9.17 -11.82 0.49
N THR A 92 9.81 -11.82 -0.68
CA THR A 92 10.96 -12.69 -0.92
C THR A 92 12.27 -12.10 -0.39
N TYR A 93 12.24 -10.82 0.02
CA TYR A 93 13.45 -10.12 0.44
C TYR A 93 13.96 -10.63 1.77
N SER A 94 13.11 -11.10 2.68
CA SER A 94 13.52 -11.71 3.95
C SER A 94 13.03 -13.15 4.09
N ARG A 95 13.83 -13.98 4.78
CA ARG A 95 13.40 -15.31 5.22
C ARG A 95 12.65 -15.27 6.56
N GLU A 96 12.91 -14.24 7.35
CA GLU A 96 12.25 -14.04 8.64
C GLU A 96 10.82 -13.61 8.42
N LYS A 97 9.90 -14.22 9.17
CA LYS A 97 8.48 -13.90 9.09
C LYS A 97 8.10 -12.91 10.17
N ALA A 98 7.31 -11.91 9.80
CA ALA A 98 6.67 -11.02 10.76
C ALA A 98 5.52 -11.77 11.45
N ARG A 99 5.65 -11.96 12.77
CA ARG A 99 4.62 -12.58 13.60
C ARG A 99 3.71 -11.50 14.18
N LEU A 100 2.46 -11.51 13.75
CA LEU A 100 1.48 -10.50 14.13
C LEU A 100 0.92 -10.77 15.53
N GLU A 101 0.72 -9.70 16.29
CA GLU A 101 0.04 -9.72 17.59
C GLU A 101 -1.02 -8.62 17.57
N LEU A 102 -2.26 -8.96 17.93
CA LEU A 102 -3.34 -8.00 18.09
C LEU A 102 -3.49 -7.67 19.57
N ARG A 103 -3.47 -6.37 19.91
CA ARG A 103 -3.77 -5.85 21.23
C ARG A 103 -4.99 -4.94 21.15
N VAL A 104 -6.08 -5.33 21.79
CA VAL A 104 -7.23 -4.42 21.95
C VAL A 104 -6.92 -3.50 23.13
N LEU A 105 -6.76 -2.22 22.86
CA LEU A 105 -6.45 -1.19 23.86
C LEU A 105 -7.72 -0.58 24.44
N ARG A 106 -8.80 -0.55 23.65
CA ARG A 106 -10.11 -0.06 24.04
C ARG A 106 -11.18 -0.87 23.33
N GLU A 107 -12.11 -1.44 24.09
CA GLU A 107 -13.28 -2.10 23.52
C GLU A 107 -14.27 -1.05 22.98
N GLY A 108 -15.00 -1.40 21.92
CA GLY A 108 -16.00 -0.52 21.30
C GLY A 108 -16.36 -0.92 19.87
N SER A 109 -17.43 -0.32 19.35
CA SER A 109 -17.88 -0.46 17.96
C SER A 109 -18.18 0.93 17.38
N PRO A 110 -17.61 1.29 16.21
CA PRO A 110 -16.67 0.51 15.42
C PRO A 110 -15.30 0.35 16.12
N LEU A 111 -14.50 -0.61 15.65
CA LEU A 111 -13.13 -0.84 16.11
C LEU A 111 -12.12 -0.24 15.11
N LEU A 112 -11.35 0.75 15.53
CA LEU A 112 -10.24 1.27 14.73
C LEU A 112 -9.01 0.36 14.88
N VAL A 113 -8.47 -0.11 13.76
CA VAL A 113 -7.30 -1.01 13.73
C VAL A 113 -6.09 -0.23 13.21
N ALA A 114 -5.13 -0.07 14.11
CA ALA A 114 -3.86 0.62 13.89
C ALA A 114 -2.69 -0.37 13.79
N VAL A 115 -1.56 0.11 13.29
CA VAL A 115 -0.27 -0.58 13.23
C VAL A 115 0.68 0.10 14.22
N GLU A 116 1.30 -0.71 15.08
CA GLU A 116 2.26 -0.24 16.08
C GLU A 116 3.39 0.56 15.42
N GLY A 117 3.76 1.69 16.01
CA GLY A 117 4.82 2.57 15.50
C GLY A 117 4.48 3.29 14.18
N LEU A 118 3.32 3.03 13.57
CA LEU A 118 2.91 3.65 12.33
C LEU A 118 1.89 4.77 12.54
N ASP A 119 0.71 4.42 13.03
CA ASP A 119 -0.48 5.26 13.05
C ASP A 119 -1.27 5.17 14.38
N GLU A 120 -0.69 4.53 15.40
CA GLU A 120 -1.27 4.34 16.73
C GLU A 120 -1.71 5.67 17.38
N SER A 121 -0.86 6.71 17.34
CA SER A 121 -1.18 8.01 17.92
C SER A 121 -2.42 8.64 17.26
N TYR A 122 -2.52 8.56 15.94
CA TYR A 122 -3.68 9.08 15.19
C TYR A 122 -4.93 8.27 15.51
N ALA A 123 -4.82 6.93 15.50
CA ALA A 123 -5.93 6.05 15.81
C ALA A 123 -6.45 6.24 17.25
N SER A 124 -5.56 6.47 18.21
CA SER A 124 -5.91 6.73 19.61
C SER A 124 -6.66 8.05 19.80
N SER A 125 -6.18 9.13 19.17
CA SER A 125 -6.86 10.43 19.17
C SER A 125 -8.25 10.32 18.53
N LEU A 126 -8.33 9.69 17.35
CA LEU A 126 -9.59 9.54 16.62
C LEU A 126 -10.59 8.61 17.35
N SER A 127 -10.11 7.50 17.92
CA SER A 127 -10.92 6.60 18.75
C SER A 127 -11.54 7.34 19.93
N SER A 128 -10.76 8.21 20.58
CA SER A 128 -11.27 9.02 21.70
C SER A 128 -12.30 10.05 21.25
N ARG A 129 -12.07 10.70 20.11
CA ARG A 129 -13.01 11.67 19.53
C ARG A 129 -14.35 11.03 19.12
N LEU A 130 -14.30 9.81 18.61
CA LEU A 130 -15.48 9.08 18.11
C LEU A 130 -16.16 8.20 19.15
N GLY A 131 -15.57 8.01 20.34
CA GLY A 131 -16.02 6.97 21.27
C GLY A 131 -15.89 5.54 20.70
N ALA A 132 -15.01 5.35 19.72
CA ALA A 132 -14.81 4.07 19.03
C ALA A 132 -13.81 3.18 19.79
N GLY A 133 -13.85 1.87 19.52
CA GLY A 133 -12.82 0.94 19.99
C GLY A 133 -11.47 1.19 19.31
N LEU A 134 -10.40 0.69 19.91
CA LEU A 134 -9.05 0.74 19.36
C LEU A 134 -8.34 -0.61 19.53
N ALA A 135 -7.79 -1.13 18.44
CA ALA A 135 -6.85 -2.23 18.46
C ALA A 135 -5.57 -1.87 17.70
N VAL A 136 -4.44 -2.39 18.18
CA VAL A 136 -3.11 -2.20 17.58
C VAL A 136 -2.57 -3.54 17.15
N VAL A 137 -2.07 -3.61 15.92
CA VAL A 137 -1.41 -4.78 15.35
C VAL A 137 0.10 -4.54 15.33
N LYS A 138 0.83 -5.38 16.05
CA LYS A 138 2.30 -5.34 16.08
C LYS A 138 2.92 -6.03 14.89
N ALA A 139 4.15 -5.63 14.57
CA ALA A 139 5.02 -6.21 13.54
C ALA A 139 4.49 -6.16 12.08
N LEU A 140 3.30 -5.60 11.84
CA LEU A 140 2.76 -5.49 10.48
C LEU A 140 3.60 -4.53 9.61
N ASP A 141 4.19 -3.50 10.21
CA ASP A 141 5.03 -2.54 9.52
C ASP A 141 6.25 -3.20 8.85
N GLN A 142 6.81 -4.26 9.46
CA GLN A 142 7.97 -5.03 8.96
C GLN A 142 7.73 -5.58 7.55
N ARG A 143 6.48 -5.92 7.19
CA ARG A 143 6.12 -6.33 5.82
C ARG A 143 6.39 -5.23 4.80
N TYR A 144 6.17 -3.97 5.19
CA TYR A 144 6.22 -2.82 4.29
C TYR A 144 7.47 -1.96 4.44
N THR A 145 8.21 -2.09 5.54
CA THR A 145 9.51 -1.44 5.76
C THR A 145 10.65 -2.34 5.31
N GLU A 146 10.63 -3.61 5.71
CA GLU A 146 11.72 -4.57 5.51
C GLU A 146 11.43 -5.60 4.42
N GLY A 147 10.16 -5.84 4.09
CA GLY A 147 9.78 -6.88 3.13
C GLY A 147 9.71 -8.28 3.77
N ARG A 148 9.38 -8.35 5.06
CA ARG A 148 9.17 -9.64 5.73
C ARG A 148 7.82 -10.25 5.31
N PRO A 149 7.76 -11.52 4.91
CA PRO A 149 6.51 -12.23 4.75
C PRO A 149 5.77 -12.30 6.09
N LEU A 150 4.44 -12.32 6.06
CA LEU A 150 3.65 -12.54 7.28
C LEU A 150 3.67 -14.02 7.68
N GLU A 151 3.76 -14.29 8.97
CA GLU A 151 3.56 -15.63 9.48
C GLU A 151 2.06 -16.00 9.43
N GLY A 152 1.72 -16.98 8.59
CA GLY A 152 0.33 -17.31 8.29
C GLY A 152 -0.55 -17.71 9.48
N SER A 153 0.01 -18.37 10.51
CA SER A 153 -0.71 -18.69 11.76
C SER A 153 -1.13 -17.43 12.50
N SER A 154 -0.18 -16.53 12.76
CA SER A 154 -0.46 -15.27 13.45
C SER A 154 -1.41 -14.36 12.66
N ALA A 155 -1.23 -14.23 11.34
CA ALA A 155 -2.09 -13.42 10.49
C ALA A 155 -3.54 -13.93 10.49
N ARG A 156 -3.74 -15.25 10.38
CA ARG A 156 -5.08 -15.86 10.47
C ARG A 156 -5.71 -15.65 11.84
N ALA A 157 -4.94 -15.74 12.92
CA ALA A 157 -5.44 -15.50 14.26
C ALA A 157 -5.92 -14.04 14.43
N VAL A 158 -5.15 -13.07 13.96
CA VAL A 158 -5.54 -11.64 13.98
C VAL A 158 -6.79 -11.40 13.15
N VAL A 159 -6.84 -11.88 11.90
CA VAL A 159 -8.03 -11.74 11.05
C VAL A 159 -9.25 -12.36 11.72
N LYS A 160 -9.12 -13.58 12.26
CA LYS A 160 -10.22 -14.26 12.97
C LYS A 160 -10.71 -13.47 14.19
N ALA A 161 -9.81 -12.84 14.94
CA ALA A 161 -10.18 -12.03 16.11
C ALA A 161 -10.91 -10.73 15.74
N LEU A 162 -10.65 -10.19 14.53
CA LEU A 162 -11.32 -9.01 14.00
C LEU A 162 -12.61 -9.35 13.23
N SER A 163 -12.75 -10.58 12.74
CA SER A 163 -13.95 -11.05 12.05
C SER A 163 -15.20 -10.91 12.92
N GLY A 164 -16.28 -10.41 12.33
CA GLY A 164 -17.56 -10.21 13.01
C GLY A 164 -17.67 -8.89 13.79
N ARG A 165 -16.60 -8.10 13.86
CA ARG A 165 -16.62 -6.73 14.36
C ARG A 165 -16.72 -5.74 13.19
N GLU A 166 -17.34 -4.60 13.42
CA GLU A 166 -17.24 -3.47 12.50
C GLU A 166 -15.85 -2.83 12.65
N ALA A 167 -14.86 -3.35 11.92
CA ALA A 167 -13.46 -2.96 12.04
C ALA A 167 -12.96 -2.17 10.82
N TYR A 168 -12.34 -1.01 11.08
CA TYR A 168 -11.76 -0.13 10.06
C TYR A 168 -10.27 0.02 10.26
N SER A 169 -9.49 -0.17 9.20
CA SER A 169 -8.05 0.07 9.21
C SER A 169 -7.72 1.54 9.03
N VAL A 170 -6.82 2.05 9.87
CA VAL A 170 -6.36 3.44 9.82
C VAL A 170 -5.26 3.65 8.77
N SER A 171 -4.54 2.59 8.37
CA SER A 171 -3.55 2.65 7.29
C SER A 171 -3.90 1.76 6.12
N PRO A 172 -3.44 2.13 4.90
CA PRO A 172 -3.53 1.25 3.75
C PRO A 172 -2.73 -0.05 3.95
N GLU A 173 -1.68 -0.04 4.78
CA GLU A 173 -0.94 -1.23 5.18
C GLU A 173 -1.81 -2.27 5.89
N ALA A 174 -2.57 -1.85 6.90
CA ALA A 174 -3.51 -2.71 7.63
C ALA A 174 -4.67 -3.16 6.74
N ALA A 175 -5.25 -2.24 5.95
CA ALA A 175 -6.30 -2.56 4.97
C ALA A 175 -5.85 -3.71 4.05
N HIS A 176 -4.68 -3.56 3.43
CA HIS A 176 -4.16 -4.50 2.44
C HIS A 176 -3.72 -5.83 3.06
N ALA A 177 -3.04 -5.81 4.21
CA ALA A 177 -2.53 -7.04 4.82
C ALA A 177 -3.60 -7.89 5.50
N LEU A 178 -4.58 -7.25 6.12
CA LEU A 178 -5.60 -7.92 6.95
C LEU A 178 -6.95 -8.04 6.24
N GLY A 179 -7.11 -7.43 5.05
CA GLY A 179 -8.37 -7.44 4.31
C GLY A 179 -9.47 -6.61 4.98
N LEU A 180 -9.09 -5.59 5.77
CA LEU A 180 -10.03 -4.72 6.47
C LEU A 180 -10.49 -3.58 5.55
N ARG A 181 -11.70 -3.07 5.81
CA ARG A 181 -12.16 -1.83 5.16
C ARG A 181 -11.24 -0.68 5.56
N PHE A 182 -10.94 0.19 4.61
CA PHE A 182 -10.07 1.33 4.86
C PHE A 182 -10.90 2.48 5.42
N LEU A 183 -10.48 3.06 6.55
CA LEU A 183 -11.27 4.03 7.30
C LEU A 183 -11.85 5.19 6.46
N PRO A 184 -11.12 5.79 5.49
CA PRO A 184 -11.70 6.80 4.60
C PRO A 184 -12.97 6.38 3.85
N THR A 185 -13.19 5.09 3.61
CA THR A 185 -14.43 4.61 2.97
C THR A 185 -15.65 4.65 3.90
N ALA A 186 -15.44 4.86 5.20
CA ALA A 186 -16.46 4.94 6.23
C ALA A 186 -16.60 6.33 6.87
N PHE A 187 -15.93 7.36 6.36
CA PHE A 187 -15.99 8.70 6.97
C PHE A 187 -17.41 9.22 7.14
N THR A 188 -18.23 9.17 6.09
CA THR A 188 -19.61 9.65 6.14
C THR A 188 -20.46 8.89 7.17
N THR A 189 -20.34 7.57 7.23
CA THR A 189 -21.09 6.74 8.20
C THR A 189 -20.65 6.96 9.63
N LEU A 190 -19.38 7.38 9.83
CA LEU A 190 -18.82 7.74 11.14
C LEU A 190 -19.01 9.22 11.50
N GLY A 191 -19.78 9.97 10.70
CA GLY A 191 -20.02 11.40 10.93
C GLY A 191 -18.79 12.29 10.72
N LEU A 192 -17.73 11.77 10.09
CA LEU A 192 -16.49 12.50 9.82
C LEU A 192 -16.62 13.33 8.55
N LYS A 193 -16.15 14.58 8.62
CA LYS A 193 -16.09 15.49 7.46
C LYS A 193 -14.65 15.80 7.08
N VAL A 194 -14.41 15.97 5.78
CA VAL A 194 -13.11 16.31 5.23
C VAL A 194 -13.20 17.67 4.56
N LYS A 195 -12.60 18.70 5.18
CA LYS A 195 -12.52 20.04 4.59
C LYS A 195 -11.24 20.17 3.77
N TYR A 196 -11.29 19.75 2.51
CA TYR A 196 -10.14 19.81 1.60
C TYR A 196 -10.56 20.13 0.17
N GLU A 197 -9.76 20.93 -0.52
CA GLU A 197 -9.83 21.14 -1.96
C GLU A 197 -8.46 20.89 -2.59
N GLY A 198 -8.39 20.04 -3.62
CA GLY A 198 -7.15 19.79 -4.35
C GLY A 198 -6.99 18.37 -4.86
N VAL A 199 -5.74 18.01 -5.17
CA VAL A 199 -5.35 16.68 -5.65
C VAL A 199 -5.32 15.69 -4.49
N VAL A 200 -5.81 14.47 -4.69
CA VAL A 200 -5.71 13.37 -3.71
C VAL A 200 -4.78 12.30 -4.23
N HIS A 201 -3.86 11.84 -3.38
CA HIS A 201 -3.00 10.69 -3.64
C HIS A 201 -3.68 9.39 -3.21
N ILE A 202 -3.76 8.43 -4.13
CA ILE A 202 -4.33 7.10 -3.84
C ILE A 202 -3.23 6.14 -3.39
N PRO A 203 -3.35 5.53 -2.19
CA PRO A 203 -2.36 4.57 -1.71
C PRO A 203 -2.16 3.42 -2.71
N CYS A 204 -0.89 3.13 -3.01
CA CYS A 204 -0.54 2.08 -3.97
C CYS A 204 -1.15 0.73 -3.59
N LEU A 205 -1.24 0.43 -2.30
CA LEU A 205 -1.78 -0.82 -1.76
C LEU A 205 -3.29 -0.99 -2.02
N LEU A 206 -4.01 0.10 -2.28
CA LEU A 206 -5.48 0.15 -2.37
C LEU A 206 -5.97 0.68 -3.73
N ARG A 207 -5.18 0.56 -4.80
CA ARG A 207 -5.57 1.04 -6.15
C ARG A 207 -6.87 0.43 -6.66
N SER A 208 -7.15 -0.83 -6.33
CA SER A 208 -8.43 -1.47 -6.71
C SER A 208 -9.64 -0.88 -5.98
N ALA A 209 -9.44 -0.23 -4.83
CA ALA A 209 -10.49 0.43 -4.06
C ALA A 209 -10.58 1.94 -4.37
N GLU A 210 -9.85 2.43 -5.39
CA GLU A 210 -9.80 3.84 -5.74
C GLU A 210 -11.19 4.46 -5.93
N PRO A 211 -12.13 3.88 -6.71
CA PRO A 211 -13.45 4.49 -6.89
C PRO A 211 -14.23 4.61 -5.58
N GLU A 212 -14.19 3.59 -4.72
CA GLU A 212 -14.84 3.59 -3.41
C GLU A 212 -14.27 4.69 -2.52
N ILE A 213 -12.95 4.80 -2.45
CA ILE A 213 -12.24 5.81 -1.64
C ILE A 213 -12.59 7.22 -2.12
N LEU A 214 -12.51 7.50 -3.42
CA LEU A 214 -12.79 8.83 -3.97
C LEU A 214 -14.25 9.23 -3.74
N ASN A 215 -15.19 8.30 -3.90
CA ASN A 215 -16.60 8.56 -3.67
C ASN A 215 -16.89 8.85 -2.19
N ALA A 216 -16.29 8.09 -1.28
CA ALA A 216 -16.44 8.32 0.16
C ALA A 216 -15.83 9.67 0.59
N LEU A 217 -14.66 10.05 0.05
CA LEU A 217 -14.06 11.35 0.34
C LEU A 217 -14.94 12.52 -0.14
N ARG A 218 -15.52 12.42 -1.35
CA ARG A 218 -16.47 13.43 -1.86
C ARG A 218 -17.72 13.50 -0.99
N ALA A 219 -18.28 12.35 -0.61
CA ALA A 219 -19.43 12.28 0.28
C ALA A 219 -19.14 12.86 1.68
N ALA A 220 -17.89 12.76 2.15
CA ALA A 220 -17.42 13.41 3.38
C ALA A 220 -17.11 14.91 3.22
N GLY A 221 -17.25 15.49 2.03
CA GLY A 221 -17.13 16.93 1.78
C GLY A 221 -15.84 17.39 1.08
N ALA A 222 -14.96 16.47 0.66
CA ALA A 222 -13.74 16.85 -0.06
C ALA A 222 -14.02 17.24 -1.52
N MET A 223 -13.48 18.38 -1.96
CA MET A 223 -13.50 18.84 -3.35
C MET A 223 -12.25 18.36 -4.09
N ILE A 224 -12.35 17.21 -4.76
CA ILE A 224 -11.21 16.58 -5.43
C ILE A 224 -11.04 17.14 -6.85
N THR A 225 -9.97 17.90 -7.08
CA THR A 225 -9.66 18.52 -8.39
C THR A 225 -8.77 17.63 -9.27
N GLY A 226 -8.15 16.60 -8.70
CA GLY A 226 -7.31 15.65 -9.43
C GLY A 226 -6.95 14.42 -8.60
N VAL A 227 -6.42 13.39 -9.26
CA VAL A 227 -6.03 12.13 -8.61
C VAL A 227 -4.60 11.78 -8.99
N ASP A 228 -3.73 11.70 -7.99
CA ASP A 228 -2.35 11.24 -8.14
C ASP A 228 -2.24 9.74 -7.86
N ARG A 229 -2.03 8.98 -8.94
CA ARG A 229 -1.85 7.52 -8.92
C ARG A 229 -0.40 7.10 -9.05
N ASP A 230 0.47 8.04 -9.41
CA ASP A 230 1.82 7.75 -9.87
C ASP A 230 2.84 7.93 -8.76
N SER A 231 2.66 8.92 -7.89
CA SER A 231 3.60 9.19 -6.81
C SER A 231 3.62 8.07 -5.78
N CYS A 232 4.74 7.97 -5.08
CA CYS A 232 4.91 7.06 -3.96
C CYS A 232 5.59 7.81 -2.83
N LEU A 233 4.98 7.79 -1.63
CA LEU A 233 5.50 8.45 -0.43
C LEU A 233 6.98 8.12 -0.14
N LYS A 234 7.42 6.91 -0.50
CA LYS A 234 8.78 6.41 -0.22
C LYS A 234 9.79 6.64 -1.35
N ALA A 235 9.37 7.21 -2.47
CA ALA A 235 10.25 7.41 -3.63
C ALA A 235 10.18 8.83 -4.19
N LYS A 236 8.97 9.32 -4.46
CA LYS A 236 8.73 10.62 -5.09
C LYS A 236 7.39 11.17 -4.62
N PRO A 237 7.32 11.78 -3.43
CA PRO A 237 6.10 12.42 -2.97
C PRO A 237 5.86 13.73 -3.75
N ARG A 238 4.58 14.08 -3.92
CA ARG A 238 4.09 15.36 -4.42
C ARG A 238 3.61 16.19 -3.24
N LEU A 239 4.13 17.40 -3.11
CA LEU A 239 3.85 18.28 -1.97
C LEU A 239 2.42 18.84 -1.98
N ASP A 240 1.79 18.89 -3.16
CA ASP A 240 0.47 19.48 -3.40
C ASP A 240 -0.69 18.48 -3.27
N ALA A 241 -0.41 17.21 -2.99
CA ALA A 241 -1.43 16.17 -2.88
C ALA A 241 -1.80 15.86 -1.42
N LEU A 242 -3.07 15.53 -1.19
CA LEU A 242 -3.55 14.96 0.08
C LEU A 242 -3.28 13.46 0.12
N TYR A 243 -2.52 13.01 1.11
CA TYR A 243 -2.22 11.60 1.30
C TYR A 243 -3.18 10.92 2.27
N LEU A 244 -3.68 9.75 1.89
CA LEU A 244 -4.55 8.96 2.77
C LEU A 244 -3.76 8.06 3.72
N CYS A 245 -2.43 7.98 3.57
CA CYS A 245 -1.57 7.20 4.46
C CYS A 245 -1.11 8.08 5.65
N PRO A 246 -1.21 7.59 6.90
CA PRO A 246 -0.70 8.29 8.09
C PRO A 246 0.82 8.58 8.04
N ARG A 247 1.60 7.81 7.26
CA ARG A 247 3.05 8.05 7.08
C ARG A 247 3.36 9.43 6.49
N ALA A 248 2.42 10.02 5.76
CA ALA A 248 2.62 11.30 5.10
C ALA A 248 2.92 12.42 6.11
N GLY A 249 2.22 12.46 7.24
CA GLY A 249 2.44 13.45 8.29
C GLY A 249 3.86 13.42 8.85
N LYS A 250 4.43 12.22 9.03
CA LYS A 250 5.84 12.04 9.48
C LYS A 250 6.87 12.58 8.49
N LEU A 251 6.47 12.81 7.24
CA LEU A 251 7.32 13.35 6.16
C LEU A 251 7.01 14.84 5.89
N GLY A 252 6.20 15.49 6.72
CA GLY A 252 5.79 16.89 6.52
C GLY A 252 4.81 17.09 5.34
N LEU A 253 4.15 16.01 4.90
CA LEU A 253 3.18 16.04 3.80
C LEU A 253 1.76 16.08 4.34
N LYS A 254 0.85 16.69 3.59
CA LYS A 254 -0.58 16.77 3.94
C LYS A 254 -1.17 15.37 4.07
N SER A 255 -1.73 15.04 5.22
CA SER A 255 -2.47 13.81 5.45
C SER A 255 -3.95 14.09 5.59
N VAL A 256 -4.81 13.16 5.15
CA VAL A 256 -6.27 13.28 5.33
C VAL A 256 -6.66 13.50 6.78
N TYR A 257 -5.88 12.94 7.70
CA TYR A 257 -6.09 13.05 9.14
C TYR A 257 -5.95 14.49 9.67
N ASP A 258 -5.18 15.34 8.98
CA ASP A 258 -5.01 16.75 9.35
C ASP A 258 -6.25 17.60 9.01
N PHE A 259 -7.14 17.08 8.15
CA PHE A 259 -8.32 17.77 7.63
C PHE A 259 -9.65 17.16 8.12
N LEU A 260 -9.59 16.22 9.08
CA LEU A 260 -10.77 15.58 9.66
C LEU A 260 -11.43 16.46 10.72
N GLN A 261 -12.68 16.84 10.46
CA GLN A 261 -13.58 17.48 11.41
C GLN A 261 -14.53 16.46 12.03
#